data_AF-A0A7C6KTZ7-F1
#
_entry.id   AF-A0A7C6KTZ7-F1
#
_cell.length_a   1.000
_cell.length_b   1.000
_cell.length_c   1.000
_cell.angle_alpha   90.00
_cell.angle_beta   90.00
_cell.angle_gamma   90.00
#
_symmetry.space_group_name_H-M   'P 1'
#
loop_
_entity.id
_entity.type
_entity.pdbx_description
1 polymer ?
#
loop_
_entity_poly.entity_id
_entity_poly.type
_entity_poly.pdbx_seq_one_letter_code
_entity_poly.pdbx_strand_id
1 'polypeptide(L)'
;MSQVPITADNLPKELIEPDYSLADSYDETYGVLMPIDPERAYVHWEISDSDQKLFSQKYADRGWEFSQLALRLSWNKGQKIIYLADSASNWYVHLGSDGLPNKGEIGRVLPDSSFIPILVLTMFWKIKGYPVRRKLKESLTSWKTGISL
;
A
#
# COMPACT_ATOMS: atom_id res chain seq x y z
N MET A 1 19.31 54.70 -15.13
CA MET A 1 18.16 53.79 -14.95
C MET A 1 18.45 52.93 -13.74
N SER A 2 17.75 53.15 -12.62
CA SER A 2 17.93 52.37 -11.38
C SER A 2 17.09 51.10 -11.49
N GLN A 3 17.73 49.93 -11.48
CA GLN A 3 17.00 48.66 -11.37
C GLN A 3 16.66 48.45 -9.89
N VAL A 4 15.37 48.48 -9.58
CA VAL A 4 14.86 48.16 -8.25
C VAL A 4 14.95 46.64 -8.06
N PRO A 5 15.50 46.14 -6.94
CA PRO A 5 15.54 44.70 -6.68
C PRO A 5 14.11 44.15 -6.56
N ILE A 6 13.87 43.02 -7.22
CA ILE A 6 12.60 42.29 -7.11
C ILE A 6 12.63 41.52 -5.79
N THR A 7 12.01 42.08 -4.76
CA THR A 7 11.70 41.37 -3.51
C THR A 7 10.42 40.55 -3.71
N ALA A 8 10.20 39.49 -2.91
CA ALA A 8 9.00 38.64 -3.01
C ALA A 8 7.68 39.43 -3.01
N ASP A 9 7.65 40.58 -2.33
CA ASP A 9 6.49 41.49 -2.26
C ASP A 9 6.15 42.21 -3.58
N ASN A 10 7.06 42.21 -4.56
CA ASN A 10 6.93 42.89 -5.86
C ASN A 10 6.79 41.92 -7.05
N LEU A 11 6.52 40.63 -6.80
CA LEU A 11 6.20 39.68 -7.86
C LEU A 11 4.87 40.06 -8.53
N PRO A 12 4.82 40.18 -9.87
CA PRO A 12 3.56 40.27 -10.62
C PRO A 12 2.60 39.17 -10.15
N LYS A 13 1.34 39.51 -9.86
CA LYS A 13 0.32 38.54 -9.41
C LYS A 13 0.15 37.33 -10.35
N GLU A 14 0.52 37.46 -11.62
CA GLU A 14 0.54 36.36 -12.60
C GLU A 14 1.63 35.29 -12.35
N LEU A 15 2.62 35.56 -11.49
CA LEU A 15 3.67 34.61 -11.11
C LEU A 15 3.44 33.97 -9.72
N ILE A 16 2.32 34.29 -9.06
CA ILE A 16 1.93 33.62 -7.82
C ILE A 16 1.34 32.27 -8.24
N GLU A 17 2.10 31.20 -8.05
CA GLU A 17 1.56 29.85 -8.18
C GLU A 17 0.29 29.76 -7.31
N PRO A 18 -0.82 29.21 -7.83
CA PRO A 18 -2.00 29.00 -7.01
C PRO A 18 -1.59 28.23 -5.76
N ASP A 19 -2.05 28.69 -4.60
CA ASP A 19 -1.90 27.94 -3.36
C ASP A 19 -2.76 26.66 -3.47
N TYR A 20 -2.17 25.62 -4.05
CA TYR A 20 -2.73 24.29 -4.13
C TYR A 20 -2.62 23.65 -2.74
N SER A 21 -3.44 24.11 -1.81
CA SER A 21 -3.67 23.40 -0.55
C SER A 21 -4.49 22.14 -0.87
N LEU A 22 -3.79 21.01 -1.03
CA LEU A 22 -4.44 19.71 -0.98
C LEU A 22 -4.98 19.52 0.44
N ALA A 23 -6.23 19.07 0.54
CA ALA A 23 -6.81 18.75 1.85
C ALA A 23 -6.01 17.59 2.48
N ASP A 24 -5.74 17.68 3.78
CA ASP A 24 -5.00 16.65 4.52
C ASP A 24 -5.74 15.30 4.56
N SER A 25 -7.06 15.31 4.38
CA SER A 25 -7.92 14.12 4.29
C SER A 25 -9.23 14.45 3.58
N TYR A 26 -9.79 13.49 2.85
CA TYR A 26 -11.07 13.67 2.16
C TYR A 26 -12.28 13.05 2.92
N ASP A 27 -12.07 12.56 4.15
CA ASP A 27 -13.05 11.76 4.94
C ASP A 27 -13.67 10.61 4.15
N GLU A 28 -12.90 10.05 3.23
CA GLU A 28 -13.28 8.88 2.43
C GLU A 28 -12.38 7.70 2.82
N THR A 29 -12.97 6.51 2.87
CA THR A 29 -12.19 5.29 3.05
C THR A 29 -11.72 4.80 1.70
N TYR A 30 -10.43 5.00 1.41
CA TYR A 30 -9.81 4.58 0.17
C TYR A 30 -8.36 4.18 0.40
N GLY A 31 -7.79 3.45 -0.57
CA GLY A 31 -6.38 3.14 -0.51
C GLY A 31 -5.88 2.45 -1.76
N VAL A 32 -4.57 2.57 -1.94
CA VAL A 32 -3.87 2.17 -3.15
C VAL A 32 -2.62 1.37 -2.79
N LEU A 33 -2.33 0.38 -3.62
CA LEU A 33 -1.06 -0.34 -3.61
C LEU A 33 -0.41 -0.15 -4.97
N MET A 34 0.76 0.48 -4.94
CA MET A 34 1.54 0.84 -6.12
C MET A 34 2.87 0.10 -6.10
N PRO A 35 3.04 -0.93 -6.94
CA PRO A 35 4.33 -1.55 -7.18
C PRO A 35 5.38 -0.52 -7.60
N ILE A 36 6.51 -0.48 -6.92
CA ILE A 36 7.68 0.32 -7.32
C ILE A 36 8.58 -0.54 -8.19
N ASP A 37 8.85 -1.76 -7.71
CA ASP A 37 9.64 -2.80 -8.37
C ASP A 37 9.08 -4.18 -7.99
N PRO A 38 9.63 -5.31 -8.50
CA PRO A 38 9.12 -6.64 -8.19
C PRO A 38 9.12 -7.03 -6.70
N GLU A 39 9.92 -6.37 -5.87
CA GLU A 39 10.12 -6.70 -4.45
C GLU A 39 9.66 -5.58 -3.49
N ARG A 40 9.20 -4.45 -4.01
CA ARG A 40 8.79 -3.28 -3.23
C ARG A 40 7.51 -2.66 -3.76
N ALA A 41 6.63 -2.27 -2.84
CA ALA A 41 5.46 -1.47 -3.16
C ALA A 41 5.30 -0.31 -2.18
N TYR A 42 4.72 0.76 -2.67
CA TYR A 42 4.17 1.83 -1.86
C TYR A 42 2.69 1.54 -1.59
N VAL A 43 2.25 1.78 -0.36
CA VAL A 43 0.85 1.65 0.04
C VAL A 43 0.42 2.94 0.71
N HIS A 44 -0.78 3.42 0.36
CA HIS A 44 -1.43 4.57 0.99
C HIS A 44 -2.88 4.22 1.28
N TRP A 45 -3.41 4.71 2.40
CA TRP A 45 -4.79 4.52 2.80
C TRP A 45 -5.29 5.68 3.68
N GLU A 46 -6.60 5.88 3.62
CA GLU A 46 -7.38 6.68 4.54
C GLU A 46 -8.57 5.83 5.02
N ILE A 47 -8.98 6.01 6.27
CA ILE A 47 -10.16 5.36 6.85
C ILE A 47 -10.99 6.47 7.48
N SER A 48 -12.17 6.72 6.92
CA SER A 48 -13.10 7.75 7.39
C SER A 48 -13.48 7.54 8.85
N ASP A 49 -13.76 8.61 9.57
CA ASP A 49 -14.22 8.54 10.96
C ASP A 49 -15.52 7.73 11.08
N SER A 50 -16.35 7.78 10.03
CA SER A 50 -17.60 7.03 9.94
C SER A 50 -17.37 5.51 9.96
N ASP A 51 -16.38 5.02 9.21
CA ASP A 51 -16.03 3.61 9.17
C ASP A 51 -15.33 3.14 10.46
N GLN A 52 -14.53 4.01 11.09
CA GLN A 52 -13.94 3.72 12.41
C GLN A 52 -15.04 3.56 13.48
N LYS A 53 -16.07 4.42 13.46
CA LYS A 53 -17.23 4.33 14.35
C LYS A 53 -18.05 3.07 14.07
N LEU A 54 -18.32 2.76 12.81
CA LEU A 54 -19.05 1.55 12.42
C LEU A 54 -18.30 0.28 12.88
N PHE A 55 -16.98 0.26 12.70
CA PHE A 55 -16.13 -0.81 13.20
C PHE A 55 -16.25 -0.95 14.73
N SER A 56 -16.11 0.15 15.46
CA SER A 56 -16.21 0.15 16.92
C SER A 56 -17.57 -0.35 17.42
N GLN A 57 -18.67 0.06 16.78
CA GLN A 57 -20.01 -0.41 17.12
C GLN A 57 -20.18 -1.91 16.88
N LYS A 58 -19.61 -2.43 15.79
CA LYS A 58 -19.72 -3.84 15.43
C LYS A 58 -18.91 -4.75 16.35
N TYR A 59 -17.77 -4.28 16.85
CA TYR A 59 -16.82 -5.10 17.62
C TYR A 59 -16.71 -4.71 19.10
N ALA A 60 -17.46 -3.70 19.57
CA ALA A 60 -17.66 -3.29 20.96
C ALA A 60 -16.43 -3.48 21.87
N ASP A 61 -16.37 -4.58 22.63
CA ASP A 61 -15.35 -4.90 23.63
C ASP A 61 -13.96 -5.24 23.04
N ARG A 62 -13.91 -5.50 21.73
CA ARG A 62 -12.67 -5.71 20.94
C ARG A 62 -12.47 -4.57 19.94
N GLY A 63 -13.09 -3.43 20.20
CA GLY A 63 -13.24 -2.31 19.28
C GLY A 63 -11.91 -1.69 18.81
N TRP A 64 -12.02 -0.52 18.19
CA TRP A 64 -10.88 0.15 17.55
C TRP A 64 -9.64 0.25 18.44
N GLU A 65 -9.83 0.64 19.71
CA GLU A 65 -8.77 0.83 20.70
C GLU A 65 -8.06 -0.47 21.14
N PHE A 66 -8.73 -1.62 21.06
CA PHE A 66 -8.19 -2.92 21.49
C PHE A 66 -7.70 -3.78 20.34
N SER A 67 -7.76 -3.27 19.12
CA SER A 67 -7.30 -3.94 17.92
C SER A 67 -6.09 -3.19 17.35
N GLN A 68 -5.36 -3.81 16.42
CA GLN A 68 -4.15 -3.23 15.85
C GLN A 68 -4.31 -3.04 14.33
N LEU A 69 -4.03 -1.84 13.82
CA LEU A 69 -4.00 -1.60 12.38
C LEU A 69 -2.99 -2.53 11.70
N ALA A 70 -3.41 -3.13 10.59
CA ALA A 70 -2.56 -4.02 9.82
C ALA A 70 -2.89 -4.00 8.33
N LEU A 71 -1.84 -4.24 7.55
CA LEU A 71 -1.90 -4.51 6.13
C LEU A 71 -1.80 -6.02 5.91
N ARG A 72 -2.80 -6.60 5.23
CA ARG A 72 -2.77 -7.99 4.78
C ARG A 72 -2.49 -8.04 3.29
N LEU A 73 -1.41 -8.73 2.92
CA LEU A 73 -1.05 -9.03 1.54
C LEU A 73 -1.30 -10.51 1.27
N SER A 74 -1.98 -10.83 0.19
CA SER A 74 -2.35 -12.20 -0.17
C SER A 74 -1.81 -12.60 -1.54
N TRP A 75 -1.23 -13.79 -1.62
CA TRP A 75 -0.76 -14.46 -2.82
C TRP A 75 -1.51 -15.78 -2.99
N ASN A 76 -1.28 -16.49 -4.11
CA ASN A 76 -1.90 -17.80 -4.36
C ASN A 76 -1.55 -18.86 -3.29
N LYS A 77 -0.39 -18.74 -2.63
CA LYS A 77 0.15 -19.77 -1.72
C LYS A 77 0.15 -19.36 -0.25
N GLY A 78 -0.37 -18.19 0.08
CA GLY A 78 -0.33 -17.71 1.46
C GLY A 78 -0.62 -16.23 1.57
N GLN A 79 -0.55 -15.75 2.80
CA GLN A 79 -0.78 -14.36 3.16
C GLN A 79 0.25 -13.90 4.19
N LYS A 80 0.50 -12.59 4.22
CA LYS A 80 1.37 -11.91 5.18
C LYS A 80 0.61 -10.78 5.82
N ILE A 81 0.70 -10.68 7.14
CA ILE A 81 0.16 -9.56 7.92
C ILE A 81 1.34 -8.69 8.35
N ILE A 82 1.22 -7.39 8.14
CA ILE A 82 2.18 -6.37 8.56
C ILE A 82 1.44 -5.44 9.50
N TYR A 83 1.86 -5.39 10.75
CA TYR A 83 1.30 -4.47 11.75
C TYR A 83 1.80 -3.06 11.50
N LEU A 84 0.89 -2.09 11.63
CA LEU A 84 1.12 -0.69 11.32
C LEU A 84 0.85 0.15 12.57
N ALA A 85 1.43 1.34 12.62
CA ALA A 85 1.06 2.33 13.63
C ALA A 85 -0.31 2.93 13.28
N ASP A 86 -1.17 3.15 14.28
CA ASP A 86 -2.50 3.73 14.07
C ASP A 86 -2.47 5.16 13.49
N SER A 87 -1.35 5.88 13.67
CA SER A 87 -1.14 7.20 13.08
C SER A 87 -0.61 7.18 11.64
N ALA A 88 -0.32 6.00 11.09
CA ALA A 88 0.20 5.88 9.73
C ALA A 88 -0.95 5.87 8.71
N SER A 89 -0.77 6.58 7.60
CA SER A 89 -1.63 6.55 6.42
C SER A 89 -0.93 5.99 5.19
N ASN A 90 0.37 5.69 5.28
CA ASN A 90 1.14 5.12 4.19
C ASN A 90 2.31 4.27 4.70
N TRP A 91 2.86 3.44 3.81
CA TRP A 91 4.01 2.61 4.09
C TRP A 91 4.75 2.15 2.83
N TYR A 92 6.05 1.91 2.94
CA TYR A 92 6.83 1.19 1.94
C TYR A 92 7.01 -0.27 2.38
N VAL A 93 6.44 -1.19 1.61
CA VAL A 93 6.48 -2.63 1.93
C VAL A 93 7.50 -3.37 1.10
N HIS A 94 8.28 -4.22 1.78
CA HIS A 94 9.11 -5.21 1.12
C HIS A 94 8.31 -6.52 0.93
N LEU A 95 8.07 -6.86 -0.34
CA LEU A 95 7.33 -8.03 -0.79
C LEU A 95 8.21 -9.29 -0.80
N GLY A 96 9.53 -9.11 -0.97
CA GLY A 96 10.48 -10.21 -1.03
C GLY A 96 10.26 -11.13 -2.24
N SER A 97 10.61 -12.40 -2.08
CA SER A 97 10.59 -13.39 -3.19
C SER A 97 9.19 -13.79 -3.66
N ASP A 98 8.14 -13.45 -2.91
CA ASP A 98 6.76 -13.78 -3.28
C ASP A 98 6.24 -12.88 -4.42
N GLY A 99 6.91 -11.75 -4.66
CA GLY A 99 6.57 -10.80 -5.72
C GLY A 99 5.27 -10.04 -5.42
N LEU A 100 4.60 -9.55 -6.47
CA LEU A 100 3.37 -8.76 -6.32
C LEU A 100 2.21 -9.61 -5.76
N PRO A 101 1.50 -9.11 -4.73
CA PRO A 101 0.34 -9.80 -4.18
C PRO A 101 -0.85 -9.73 -5.15
N ASN A 102 -1.74 -10.73 -5.05
CA ASN A 102 -3.01 -10.74 -5.77
C ASN A 102 -4.08 -9.87 -5.09
N LYS A 103 -3.89 -9.53 -3.82
CA LYS A 103 -4.81 -8.70 -3.03
C LYS A 103 -4.05 -8.02 -1.90
N GLY A 104 -4.33 -6.74 -1.69
CA GLY A 104 -3.94 -5.99 -0.50
C GLY A 104 -5.16 -5.49 0.24
N GLU A 105 -5.15 -5.56 1.57
CA GLU A 105 -6.25 -5.11 2.42
C GLU A 105 -5.71 -4.36 3.63
N ILE A 106 -6.34 -3.24 3.98
CA ILE A 106 -6.16 -2.58 5.26
C ILE A 106 -7.30 -3.02 6.18
N GLY A 107 -6.94 -3.36 7.41
CA GLY A 107 -7.88 -3.83 8.40
C GLY A 107 -7.28 -3.77 9.79
N ARG A 108 -7.97 -4.37 10.75
CA ARG A 108 -7.48 -4.47 12.13
C ARG A 108 -7.40 -5.92 12.57
N VAL A 109 -6.38 -6.22 13.36
CA VAL A 109 -6.22 -7.51 14.04
C VAL A 109 -6.80 -7.37 15.44
N LEU A 110 -7.78 -8.20 15.76
CA LEU A 110 -8.41 -8.25 17.09
C LEU A 110 -7.52 -9.02 18.10
N PRO A 111 -7.81 -8.94 19.41
CA PRO A 111 -7.06 -9.68 20.44
C PRO A 111 -7.06 -11.20 20.26
N ASP A 112 -8.05 -11.77 19.56
CA ASP A 112 -8.13 -13.19 19.22
C ASP A 112 -7.32 -13.56 17.96
N SER A 113 -6.49 -12.64 17.46
CA SER A 113 -5.69 -12.76 16.24
C SER A 113 -6.50 -12.84 14.94
N SER A 114 -7.82 -12.59 14.99
CA SER A 114 -8.61 -12.49 13.77
C SER A 114 -8.33 -11.18 13.05
N PHE A 115 -8.12 -11.26 11.72
CA PHE A 115 -7.99 -10.08 10.86
C PHE A 115 -9.35 -9.71 10.29
N ILE A 116 -9.78 -8.47 10.54
CA ILE A 116 -11.01 -7.90 10.03
C ILE A 116 -10.67 -6.87 8.95
N PRO A 117 -10.98 -7.13 7.66
CA PRO A 117 -10.76 -6.16 6.60
C PRO A 117 -11.71 -4.97 6.75
N ILE A 118 -11.20 -3.77 6.50
CA ILE A 118 -11.98 -2.53 6.42
C ILE A 118 -12.01 -2.08 4.96
N LEU A 119 -10.86 -2.11 4.30
CA LEU A 119 -10.64 -1.57 2.96
C LEU A 119 -9.85 -2.57 2.11
N VAL A 120 -10.31 -2.79 0.88
CA VAL A 120 -9.53 -3.50 -0.15
C VAL A 120 -8.78 -2.47 -0.98
N LEU A 121 -7.46 -2.65 -1.10
CA LEU A 121 -6.61 -1.71 -1.82
C LEU A 121 -6.78 -1.84 -3.32
N THR A 122 -6.89 -0.70 -3.99
CA THR A 122 -6.83 -0.63 -5.46
C THR A 122 -5.38 -0.84 -5.90
N MET A 123 -5.14 -1.87 -6.72
CA MET A 123 -3.80 -2.19 -7.20
C MET A 123 -3.55 -1.64 -8.60
N PHE A 124 -2.51 -0.82 -8.74
CA PHE A 124 -2.09 -0.27 -10.02
C PHE A 124 -1.01 -1.14 -10.66
N TRP A 125 -1.38 -2.00 -11.59
CA TRP A 125 -0.47 -2.92 -12.29
C TRP A 125 0.39 -2.25 -13.37
N LYS A 126 0.29 -0.93 -13.56
CA LYS A 126 0.83 -0.25 -14.74
C LYS A 126 2.32 0.05 -14.59
N ILE A 127 3.15 -0.99 -14.53
CA ILE A 127 4.57 -0.84 -14.81
C ILE A 127 4.82 -1.21 -16.27
N LYS A 128 4.72 -0.23 -17.17
CA LYS A 128 5.26 -0.37 -18.52
C LYS A 128 6.78 -0.51 -18.39
N GLY A 129 7.32 -1.73 -18.38
CA GLY A 129 8.76 -1.94 -18.50
C GLY A 129 9.39 -3.09 -17.72
N TYR A 130 8.70 -3.73 -16.76
CA TYR A 130 9.28 -4.89 -16.07
C TYR A 130 8.82 -6.19 -16.71
N PRO A 131 9.72 -6.98 -17.33
CA PRO A 131 9.38 -8.34 -17.73
C PRO A 131 9.10 -9.13 -16.46
N VAL A 132 7.85 -9.60 -16.32
CA VAL A 132 7.47 -10.60 -15.31
C VAL A 132 8.34 -11.84 -15.58
N ARG A 133 9.47 -11.97 -14.87
CA ARG A 133 10.23 -13.23 -14.86
C ARG A 133 9.40 -14.25 -14.08
N ARG A 134 8.50 -14.94 -14.79
CA ARG A 134 8.01 -16.26 -14.36
C ARG A 134 9.24 -17.17 -14.25
N LYS A 135 9.80 -17.33 -13.05
CA LYS A 135 10.64 -18.50 -12.76
C LYS A 135 9.71 -19.72 -12.80
N LEU A 136 9.60 -20.36 -13.96
CA LEU A 136 9.23 -21.77 -14.00
C LEU A 136 10.32 -22.52 -13.21
N LYS A 137 9.96 -23.04 -12.04
CA LYS A 137 10.68 -24.17 -11.46
C LYS A 137 10.37 -25.37 -12.36
N GLU A 138 11.17 -25.54 -13.41
CA GLU A 138 11.31 -26.88 -13.99
C GLU A 138 12.07 -27.72 -12.96
N SER A 139 11.34 -28.66 -12.40
CA SER A 139 11.83 -29.66 -11.47
C SER A 139 12.95 -30.47 -12.12
N LEU A 140 14.12 -30.41 -11.49
CA LEU A 140 15.12 -31.47 -11.57
C LEU A 140 14.47 -32.79 -11.15
N THR A 141 14.14 -33.62 -12.13
CA THR A 141 14.10 -35.07 -11.96
C THR A 141 14.91 -35.66 -13.10
N SER A 142 16.16 -35.95 -12.75
CA SER A 142 17.04 -36.92 -13.38
C SER A 142 16.29 -38.15 -13.89
N TRP A 143 16.68 -38.68 -15.06
CA TRP A 143 17.26 -40.02 -15.13
C TRP A 143 18.34 -40.05 -16.21
N LYS A 144 19.55 -40.38 -15.73
CA LYS A 144 20.64 -40.97 -16.49
C LYS A 144 20.12 -42.17 -17.27
N THR A 145 20.40 -42.22 -18.57
CA THR A 145 21.12 -43.34 -19.19
C THR A 145 21.77 -42.83 -20.46
N GLY A 146 23.08 -42.63 -20.41
CA GLY A 146 23.89 -42.74 -21.62
C GLY A 146 23.97 -44.21 -22.03
N ILE A 147 24.23 -44.45 -23.30
CA ILE A 147 25.44 -45.12 -23.80
C ILE A 147 25.34 -45.14 -25.34
N SER A 148 26.40 -44.66 -25.97
CA SER A 148 26.73 -44.87 -27.39
C SER A 148 26.82 -46.35 -27.73
N LEU A 149 26.39 -46.70 -28.95
CA LEU A 149 27.19 -47.44 -29.93
C LEU A 149 26.73 -47.03 -31.33
#